data_AF-A0A947ZU68-F1
#
_entry.id   AF-A0A947ZU68-F1
#
_cell.length_a   1.000
_cell.length_b   1.000
_cell.length_c   1.000
_cell.angle_alpha   90.00
_cell.angle_beta   90.00
_cell.angle_gamma   90.00
#
_symmetry.space_group_name_H-M   'P 1'
#
loop_
_entity.id
_entity.type
_entity.pdbx_description
1 polymer ?
#
loop_
_entity_poly.entity_id
_entity_poly.type
_entity_poly.pdbx_seq_one_letter_code
_entity_poly.pdbx_strand_id
1 'polypeptide(L)'
;MAVPVLAIIKAFGPYIAQIASAAIPAFTSKSEAVKADPVLTKQIEELQSAATQNAQSIHVLAKKMQQAVQGIETAAQEVKKQVDTYKIMLLLSLGLSLVSLATCIYLLAK
;
A
#
# COMPACT_ATOMS: atom_id res chain seq x y z
N MET A 1 -6.91 -10.63 -7.33
CA MET A 1 -6.53 -10.55 -8.76
C MET A 1 -5.07 -10.09 -8.81
N ALA A 2 -4.14 -10.97 -9.15
CA ALA A 2 -2.72 -10.63 -9.17
C ALA A 2 -2.46 -9.72 -10.36
N VAL A 3 -2.14 -8.44 -10.11
CA VAL A 3 -1.77 -7.52 -11.19
C VAL A 3 -0.43 -8.02 -11.75
N PRO A 4 -0.36 -8.45 -13.01
CA PRO A 4 0.85 -9.04 -13.54
C PRO A 4 1.88 -7.92 -13.67
N VAL A 5 2.92 -7.96 -12.84
CA VAL A 5 4.03 -7.00 -12.81
C VAL A 5 4.62 -6.77 -14.21
N LEU A 6 4.62 -7.80 -15.05
CA LEU A 6 5.01 -7.71 -16.46
C LEU A 6 4.16 -6.73 -17.29
N ALA A 7 2.85 -6.63 -17.06
CA ALA A 7 1.98 -5.72 -17.81
C ALA A 7 2.22 -4.25 -17.45
N ILE A 8 2.51 -3.98 -16.16
CA ILE A 8 2.90 -2.65 -15.70
C ILE A 8 4.26 -2.26 -16.32
N ILE A 9 5.25 -3.15 -16.25
CA ILE A 9 6.57 -2.89 -16.82
C ILE A 9 6.49 -2.67 -18.34
N LYS A 10 5.63 -3.41 -19.06
CA LYS A 10 5.41 -3.18 -20.51
C LYS A 10 4.76 -1.83 -20.80
N ALA A 11 3.81 -1.40 -19.98
CA ALA A 11 3.12 -0.13 -20.15
C ALA A 11 4.02 1.08 -19.86
N PHE A 12 4.88 0.99 -18.84
CA PHE A 12 5.75 2.09 -18.42
C PHE A 12 7.19 2.00 -18.97
N GLY A 13 7.61 0.85 -19.48
CA GLY A 13 8.94 0.62 -20.04
C GLY A 13 9.40 1.67 -21.05
N PRO A 14 8.57 2.10 -22.02
CA PRO A 14 8.94 3.16 -22.97
C PRO A 14 9.23 4.50 -22.29
N TYR A 15 8.46 4.84 -21.26
CA TYR A 15 8.62 6.08 -20.51
C TYR A 15 9.86 6.05 -19.61
N ILE A 16 10.13 4.91 -18.95
CA ILE A 16 11.36 4.74 -18.18
C ILE A 16 12.59 4.80 -19.09
N ALA A 17 12.51 4.20 -20.28
CA ALA A 17 13.59 4.30 -21.27
C ALA A 17 13.81 5.75 -21.72
N GLN A 18 12.75 6.51 -22.03
CA GLN A 18 12.87 7.93 -22.41
C GLN A 18 13.48 8.80 -21.30
N ILE A 19 13.05 8.58 -20.06
CA ILE A 19 13.59 9.30 -18.89
C ILE A 19 15.07 8.93 -18.70
N ALA A 20 15.42 7.65 -18.80
CA ALA A 20 16.80 7.20 -18.69
C ALA A 20 17.67 7.77 -19.82
N SER A 21 17.20 7.78 -21.06
CA SER A 21 17.93 8.33 -22.21
C SER A 21 18.18 9.84 -22.10
N ALA A 22 17.26 10.59 -21.48
CA ALA A 22 17.44 12.02 -21.25
C ALA A 22 18.28 12.33 -20.00
N ALA A 23 18.07 11.58 -18.92
CA ALA A 23 18.71 11.84 -17.64
C ALA A 23 20.15 11.31 -17.57
N ILE A 24 20.43 10.11 -18.12
CA ILE A 24 21.78 9.50 -18.02
C ILE A 24 22.84 10.42 -18.63
N PRO A 25 22.72 10.95 -19.86
CA PRO A 25 23.73 11.85 -20.41
C PRO A 25 23.92 13.11 -19.58
N ALA A 26 22.85 13.67 -18.99
CA ALA A 26 22.94 14.84 -18.12
C ALA A 26 23.71 14.57 -16.81
N PHE A 27 23.79 13.30 -16.37
CA PHE A 27 24.56 12.88 -15.20
C PHE A 27 25.93 12.26 -15.55
N THR A 28 26.13 11.76 -16.77
CA THR A 28 27.35 11.02 -17.17
C THR A 28 28.25 11.77 -18.16
N SER A 29 27.77 12.84 -18.80
CA SER A 29 28.64 13.65 -19.66
C SER A 29 29.62 14.42 -18.80
N LYS A 30 30.92 14.17 -19.00
CA LYS A 30 31.98 15.05 -18.50
C LYS A 30 31.72 16.42 -19.11
N SER A 31 31.27 17.37 -18.30
CA SER A 31 31.23 18.77 -18.68
C SER A 31 32.58 19.12 -19.30
N GLU A 32 32.60 19.60 -20.54
CA GLU A 32 33.76 20.28 -21.12
C GLU A 32 34.04 21.47 -20.21
N ALA A 33 34.87 21.22 -19.20
CA ALA A 33 35.13 22.14 -18.13
C ALA A 33 35.91 23.33 -18.68
N VAL A 34 35.17 24.36 -19.11
CA VAL A 34 35.55 25.73 -18.78
C VAL A 34 35.63 25.78 -17.26
N LYS A 35 36.79 25.41 -16.70
CA LYS A 35 37.15 25.43 -15.27
C LYS A 35 35.92 25.36 -14.37
N ALA A 36 35.25 24.21 -14.33
CA ALA A 36 34.11 24.02 -13.44
C ALA A 36 34.60 24.36 -12.03
N ASP A 37 34.02 25.39 -11.43
CA ASP A 37 34.33 25.82 -10.08
C ASP A 37 34.26 24.59 -9.16
N PRO A 38 35.33 24.26 -8.41
CA PRO A 38 35.34 23.11 -7.50
C PRO A 38 34.14 23.11 -6.54
N VAL A 39 33.61 24.30 -6.22
CA VAL A 39 32.39 24.47 -5.41
C VAL A 39 31.16 23.90 -6.13
N LEU A 40 31.02 24.12 -7.43
CA LEU A 40 29.87 23.62 -8.22
C LEU A 40 29.89 22.08 -8.30
N THR A 41 31.08 21.50 -8.48
CA THR A 41 31.26 20.04 -8.53
C THR A 41 30.89 19.42 -7.18
N LYS A 42 31.30 20.05 -6.08
CA LYS A 42 30.94 19.63 -4.71
C LYS A 42 29.43 19.71 -4.45
N GLN A 43 28.78 20.78 -4.87
CA GLN A 43 27.32 20.92 -4.71
C GLN A 43 26.53 19.86 -5.50
N ILE A 44 27.00 19.51 -6.71
CA ILE A 44 26.37 18.43 -7.50
C ILE A 44 26.52 17.08 -6.78
N GLU A 45 27.71 16.80 -6.22
CA GLU A 45 27.96 15.59 -5.44
C GLU A 45 27.06 15.51 -4.19
N GLU A 46 26.92 16.62 -3.46
CA GLU A 46 26.03 16.71 -2.30
C GLU A 46 24.56 16.52 -2.67
N LEU A 47 24.09 17.14 -3.76
CA LEU A 47 22.71 16.99 -4.25
C LEU A 47 22.44 15.55 -4.72
N GLN A 48 23.39 14.91 -5.38
CA GLN A 48 23.28 13.51 -5.81
C GLN A 48 23.22 12.55 -4.61
N SER A 49 24.04 12.80 -3.60
CA SER A 49 24.02 12.03 -2.34
C SER A 49 22.67 12.18 -1.63
N ALA A 50 22.19 13.42 -1.45
CA ALA A 50 20.91 13.70 -0.83
C ALA A 50 19.73 13.11 -1.61
N ALA A 51 19.74 13.21 -2.94
CA ALA A 51 18.72 12.61 -3.80
C ALA A 51 18.70 11.08 -3.67
N THR A 52 19.87 10.45 -3.62
CA THR A 52 20.00 8.99 -3.43
C THR A 52 19.47 8.56 -2.07
N GLN A 53 19.85 9.27 -1.00
CA GLN A 53 19.38 9.01 0.35
C GLN A 53 17.86 9.20 0.49
N ASN A 54 17.30 10.22 -0.16
CA ASN A 54 15.87 10.46 -0.18
C ASN A 54 15.13 9.35 -0.92
N ALA A 55 15.64 8.90 -2.07
CA ALA A 55 15.04 7.80 -2.82
C ALA A 55 15.03 6.50 -2.00
N GLN A 56 16.11 6.19 -1.30
CA GLN A 56 16.17 5.05 -0.38
C GLN A 56 15.15 5.20 0.77
N SER A 57 15.03 6.39 1.35
CA SER A 57 14.08 6.66 2.44
C SER A 57 12.63 6.51 1.99
N ILE A 58 12.29 7.03 0.80
CA ILE A 58 10.96 6.87 0.19
C ILE A 58 10.67 5.39 -0.08
N HIS A 59 11.65 4.63 -0.55
CA HIS A 59 11.49 3.18 -0.76
C HIS A 59 11.19 2.44 0.55
N VAL A 60 11.92 2.75 1.63
CA VAL A 60 11.67 2.17 2.95
C VAL A 60 10.28 2.57 3.45
N LEU A 61 9.89 3.83 3.31
CA LEU A 61 8.56 4.31 3.70
C LEU A 61 7.45 3.59 2.94
N ALA A 62 7.58 3.44 1.62
CA ALA A 62 6.64 2.71 0.78
C ALA A 62 6.51 1.25 1.22
N LYS A 63 7.64 0.58 1.52
CA LYS A 63 7.64 -0.80 2.02
C LYS A 63 6.93 -0.90 3.38
N LYS A 64 7.14 0.05 4.28
CA LYS A 64 6.48 0.09 5.59
C LYS A 64 4.99 0.38 5.47
N MET A 65 4.57 1.27 4.58
CA MET A 65 3.16 1.49 4.30
C MET A 65 2.50 0.24 3.72
N GLN A 66 3.15 -0.45 2.77
CA GLN A 66 2.63 -1.69 2.22
C GLN A 66 2.43 -2.74 3.32
N GLN A 67 3.40 -2.91 4.22
CA GLN A 67 3.29 -3.82 5.37
C GLN A 67 2.15 -3.42 6.31
N ALA A 68 2.00 -2.12 6.60
CA ALA A 68 0.94 -1.62 7.47
C ALA A 68 -0.45 -1.84 6.85
N VAL A 69 -0.63 -1.51 5.57
CA VAL A 69 -1.90 -1.72 4.84
C VAL A 69 -2.26 -3.20 4.81
N GLN A 70 -1.31 -4.09 4.53
CA GLN A 70 -1.54 -5.55 4.59
C GLN A 70 -1.94 -6.04 5.98
N GLY A 71 -1.31 -5.49 7.03
CA GLY A 71 -1.68 -5.78 8.42
C GLY A 71 -3.10 -5.33 8.75
N ILE A 72 -3.48 -4.12 8.33
CA ILE A 72 -4.83 -3.57 8.51
C ILE A 72 -5.86 -4.41 7.76
N GLU A 73 -5.59 -4.79 6.51
CA GLU A 73 -6.51 -5.60 5.71
C GLU A 73 -6.74 -6.98 6.33
N THR A 74 -5.67 -7.62 6.83
CA THR A 74 -5.75 -8.91 7.52
C THR A 74 -6.60 -8.80 8.79
N ALA A 75 -6.34 -7.80 9.63
CA ALA A 75 -7.10 -7.57 10.85
C ALA A 75 -8.58 -7.25 10.55
N ALA A 76 -8.84 -6.46 9.50
CA ALA A 76 -10.21 -6.14 9.09
C ALA A 76 -10.97 -7.38 8.60
N GLN A 77 -10.33 -8.30 7.88
CA GLN A 77 -10.94 -9.56 7.46
C GLN A 77 -11.28 -10.45 8.66
N GLU A 78 -10.40 -10.52 9.66
CA GLU A 78 -10.64 -11.28 10.88
C GLU A 78 -11.82 -10.72 11.67
N VAL A 79 -11.85 -9.40 11.89
CA VAL A 79 -12.97 -8.72 12.56
C VAL A 79 -14.28 -8.93 11.80
N LYS A 80 -14.27 -8.82 10.47
CA LYS A 80 -15.46 -9.06 9.64
C LYS A 80 -16.02 -10.45 9.85
N LYS A 81 -15.17 -11.48 9.87
CA LYS A 81 -15.58 -12.88 10.12
C LYS A 81 -16.22 -13.05 11.51
N GLN A 82 -15.63 -12.42 12.53
CA GLN A 82 -16.19 -12.46 13.89
C GLN A 82 -17.56 -11.78 13.96
N VAL A 83 -17.68 -10.58 13.37
CA VAL A 83 -18.96 -9.84 13.32
C VAL A 83 -20.03 -10.63 12.59
N ASP A 84 -19.71 -11.27 11.46
CA ASP A 84 -20.67 -12.09 10.72
C ASP A 84 -21.11 -13.31 11.54
N THR A 85 -20.18 -13.93 12.29
CA THR A 85 -20.51 -15.03 13.21
C THR A 85 -21.44 -14.56 14.33
N TYR A 86 -21.15 -13.42 14.96
CA TYR A 86 -21.98 -12.86 16.02
C TYR A 86 -23.36 -12.46 15.54
N LYS A 87 -23.50 -11.93 14.32
CA LYS A 87 -24.82 -11.64 13.73
C LYS A 87 -25.67 -12.90 13.60
N ILE A 88 -25.08 -14.01 13.16
CA ILE A 88 -25.79 -15.30 13.06
C ILE A 88 -26.21 -15.77 14.45
N MET A 89 -25.31 -15.76 15.43
CA MET A 89 -25.62 -16.16 16.80
C MET A 89 -26.72 -15.29 17.42
N LEU A 90 -26.70 -13.98 17.18
CA LEU A 90 -27.73 -13.05 17.63
C LEU A 90 -29.09 -13.38 17.03
N LEU A 91 -29.16 -13.61 15.71
CA LEU A 91 -30.41 -13.99 15.04
C LEU A 91 -30.98 -15.30 15.57
N LEU A 92 -30.13 -16.31 15.81
CA LEU A 92 -30.54 -17.58 16.40
C LEU A 92 -31.08 -17.39 17.83
N SER A 93 -30.39 -16.61 18.65
CA SER A 93 -30.82 -16.32 20.02
C SER A 93 -32.15 -15.56 20.06
N LEU A 94 -32.30 -14.55 19.20
CA LEU A 94 -33.54 -13.78 19.08
C LEU A 94 -34.70 -14.67 18.62
N GLY A 95 -34.48 -15.51 17.60
CA GLY A 95 -35.48 -16.46 17.12
C GLY A 95 -35.92 -17.44 18.21
N LEU A 96 -34.97 -18.02 18.95
CA LEU A 96 -35.27 -18.91 20.07
C LEU A 96 -36.06 -18.21 21.18
N SER A 97 -35.71 -16.96 21.50
CA SER A 97 -36.43 -16.15 22.50
C SER A 97 -37.88 -15.90 22.08
N LEU A 98 -38.12 -15.56 20.80
CA LEU A 98 -39.47 -15.36 20.27
C LEU A 98 -40.31 -16.64 20.31
N VAL A 99 -39.73 -17.79 19.95
CA VAL A 99 -40.42 -19.09 20.02
C VAL A 99 -40.79 -19.44 21.47
N SER A 100 -39.87 -19.22 22.41
CA SER A 100 -40.13 -19.43 23.83
C SER A 100 -41.27 -18.53 24.34
N LEU A 101 -41.20 -17.23 24.01
CA LEU A 101 -42.24 -16.26 24.38
C LEU A 101 -43.61 -16.66 23.81
N ALA A 102 -43.68 -17.02 22.53
CA ALA A 102 -44.90 -17.46 21.88
C ALA A 102 -45.48 -18.72 22.54
N THR A 103 -44.61 -19.65 22.95
CA THR A 103 -45.03 -20.87 23.67
C THR A 103 -45.62 -20.52 25.04
N CYS A 104 -44.99 -19.62 25.79
CA CYS A 104 -45.54 -19.15 27.07
C CYS A 104 -46.91 -18.47 26.91
N ILE A 105 -47.06 -17.61 25.89
CA ILE A 105 -48.33 -16.95 25.60
C ILE A 105 -49.41 -17.98 25.24
N TYR A 106 -49.08 -18.95 24.39
CA TYR A 106 -50.01 -20.01 24.00
C TYR A 106 -50.47 -20.85 25.21
N LEU A 107 -49.56 -21.19 26.12
CA LEU A 107 -49.88 -21.94 27.33
C LEU A 107 -50.71 -21.13 28.34
N LEU A 108 -50.59 -19.79 28.36
CA LEU A 108 -51.41 -18.92 29.22
C LEU A 108 -52.80 -18.66 28.65
N ALA A 109 -52.95 -18.67 27.33
CA ALA A 109 -54.21 -18.38 26.64
C ALA A 109 -55.14 -19.61 26.52
N LYS A 110 -54.63 -20.79 26.84
CA LYS A 110 -55.35 -22.07 26.76
C LYS A 110 -55.59 -22.65 28.15
#